data_AF-A0A1H1KXA4-F1
#
_entry.id   AF-A0A1H1KXA4-F1
#
_cell.length_a   1.000
_cell.length_b   1.000
_cell.length_c   1.000
_cell.angle_alpha   90.00
_cell.angle_beta   90.00
_cell.angle_gamma   90.00
#
_symmetry.space_group_name_H-M   'P 1'
#
loop_
_entity.id
_entity.type
_entity.pdbx_description
1 polymer ?
#
loop_
_entity_poly.entity_id
_entity_poly.type
_entity_poly.pdbx_seq_one_letter_code
_entity_poly.pdbx_strand_id
1 'polypeptide(L)'
;MSQVHLLKKEFERLARIIAVSEKHKPTFGSINNDFKPYIFQDYKNNLHYIFKERGEIVYEKSTSDFDEILFWIFEDITSTLSYDFELKNRIEDQDFRRIAFNHQVKLRTKLNKVWGERTIKKHNKIIEAIPLMIQHRKELNTVDILEIFNYQKMKLI
;
A
#
# COMPACT_ATOMS: atom_id res chain seq x y z
N MET A 1 7.28 31.02 6.46
CA MET A 1 7.10 29.63 6.96
C MET A 1 7.38 28.70 5.79
N SER A 2 8.33 27.76 5.89
CA SER A 2 8.70 26.90 4.74
C SER A 2 7.58 25.91 4.39
N GLN A 3 7.47 25.49 3.13
CA GLN A 3 6.44 24.53 2.70
C GLN A 3 6.61 23.17 3.40
N VAL A 4 7.85 22.75 3.64
CA VAL A 4 8.19 21.54 4.42
C VAL A 4 7.58 21.60 5.83
N HIS A 5 7.55 22.77 6.46
CA HIS A 5 6.96 22.91 7.79
C HIS A 5 5.45 22.70 7.77
N LEU A 6 4.75 23.28 6.78
CA LEU A 6 3.31 23.07 6.59
C LEU A 6 2.99 21.61 6.28
N LEU A 7 3.79 21.00 5.39
CA LEU A 7 3.68 19.59 5.04
C LEU A 7 3.87 18.70 6.27
N LYS A 8 4.90 18.95 7.09
CA LYS A 8 5.13 18.21 8.34
C LYS A 8 3.94 18.30 9.27
N LYS A 9 3.35 19.49 9.44
CA LYS A 9 2.18 19.69 10.31
C LYS A 9 0.99 18.86 9.84
N GLU A 10 0.73 18.85 8.53
CA GLU A 10 -0.38 18.09 7.95
C GLU A 10 -0.13 16.59 7.98
N PHE A 11 1.09 16.16 7.67
CA PHE A 11 1.52 14.78 7.86
C PHE A 11 1.26 14.29 9.29
N GLU A 12 1.69 15.05 10.31
CA GLU A 12 1.48 14.67 11.71
C GLU A 12 0.00 14.58 12.08
N ARG A 13 -0.85 15.44 11.51
CA ARG A 13 -2.31 15.36 11.68
C ARG A 13 -2.86 14.05 11.14
N LEU A 14 -2.51 13.70 9.90
CA LEU A 14 -2.95 12.48 9.23
C LEU A 14 -2.36 11.22 9.89
N ALA A 15 -1.10 11.25 10.30
CA ALA A 15 -0.41 10.15 10.95
C ALA A 15 -1.11 9.72 12.25
N ARG A 16 -1.67 10.67 13.01
CA ARG A 16 -2.46 10.37 14.22
C ARG A 16 -3.74 9.58 13.92
N ILE A 17 -4.38 9.80 12.77
CA ILE A 17 -5.65 9.14 12.40
C ILE A 17 -5.49 7.63 12.27
N ILE A 18 -4.32 7.19 11.79
CA ILE A 18 -3.99 5.77 11.58
C ILE A 18 -2.92 5.25 12.55
N ALA A 19 -2.61 6.01 13.61
CA ALA A 19 -1.65 5.65 14.66
C ALA A 19 -0.26 5.24 14.14
N VAL A 20 0.31 6.01 13.20
CA VAL A 20 1.67 5.76 12.69
C VAL A 20 2.70 5.91 13.81
N SER A 21 3.47 4.86 14.07
CA SER A 21 4.59 4.89 15.02
C SER A 21 5.83 5.59 14.44
N GLU A 22 6.66 6.17 15.33
CA GLU A 22 7.86 6.93 14.95
C GLU A 22 8.80 6.19 14.00
N LYS A 23 8.88 4.86 14.11
CA LYS A 23 9.74 4.05 13.23
C LYS A 23 9.34 4.15 11.74
N HIS A 24 8.06 4.39 11.44
CA HIS A 24 7.54 4.49 10.07
C HIS A 24 7.48 5.92 9.53
N LYS A 25 7.70 6.92 10.38
CA LYS A 25 7.64 8.33 9.94
C LYS A 25 8.87 8.69 9.11
N PRO A 26 8.72 9.45 8.00
CA PRO A 26 9.83 9.99 7.25
C PRO A 26 10.50 11.13 8.03
N THR A 27 11.68 11.55 7.59
CA THR A 27 12.35 12.75 8.13
C THR A 27 12.00 13.98 7.29
N PHE A 28 11.88 15.13 7.94
CA PHE A 28 11.59 16.41 7.30
C PHE A 28 12.78 17.34 7.46
N GLY A 29 13.36 17.80 6.35
CA GLY A 29 14.48 18.75 6.30
C GLY A 29 15.88 18.13 6.54
N SER A 30 15.98 16.82 6.74
CA SER A 30 17.27 16.13 6.93
C SER A 30 17.62 15.35 5.67
N ILE A 31 18.69 15.72 4.96
CA ILE A 31 19.00 15.24 3.60
C ILE A 31 19.78 13.90 3.59
N ASN A 32 19.98 13.25 4.75
CA ASN A 32 20.73 12.01 4.79
C ASN A 32 20.24 11.06 5.89
N ASN A 33 19.42 10.08 5.49
CA ASN A 33 19.02 8.97 6.35
C ASN A 33 18.85 7.70 5.51
N ASP A 34 19.83 6.79 5.58
CA ASP A 34 19.87 5.53 4.81
C ASP A 34 18.78 4.51 5.21
N PHE A 35 17.92 4.84 6.17
CA PHE A 35 16.92 3.92 6.71
C PHE A 35 15.50 4.48 6.74
N LYS A 36 15.32 5.74 6.33
CA LYS A 36 13.99 6.37 6.27
C LYS A 36 13.91 7.31 5.08
N PRO A 37 12.74 7.37 4.43
CA PRO A 37 12.51 8.40 3.43
C PRO A 37 12.69 9.79 4.05
N TYR A 38 13.28 10.71 3.29
CA TYR A 38 13.45 12.09 3.70
C TYR A 38 12.81 13.06 2.73
N ILE A 39 12.35 14.18 3.28
CA ILE A 39 11.55 15.17 2.58
C ILE A 39 12.18 16.55 2.75
N PHE A 40 12.41 17.25 1.65
CA PHE A 40 12.91 18.62 1.67
C PHE A 40 12.27 19.46 0.56
N GLN A 41 12.44 20.78 0.64
CA GLN A 41 12.01 21.72 -0.38
C GLN A 41 13.24 22.29 -1.07
N ASP A 42 13.24 22.30 -2.39
CA ASP A 42 14.30 22.94 -3.18
C ASP A 42 14.09 24.46 -3.31
N TYR A 43 15.05 25.13 -3.94
CA TYR A 43 15.00 26.58 -4.18
C TYR A 43 13.90 27.00 -5.18
N LYS A 44 13.32 26.07 -5.94
CA LYS A 44 12.20 26.29 -6.87
C LYS A 44 10.85 25.97 -6.25
N ASN A 45 10.81 25.72 -4.93
CA ASN A 45 9.62 25.34 -4.19
C ASN A 45 9.03 23.97 -4.53
N ASN A 46 9.78 23.06 -5.15
CA ASN A 46 9.34 21.67 -5.26
C ASN A 46 9.65 20.92 -3.97
N LEU A 47 8.74 20.04 -3.59
CA LEU A 47 8.90 19.10 -2.49
C LEU A 47 9.46 17.80 -3.04
N HIS A 48 10.55 17.35 -2.46
CA HIS A 48 11.26 16.12 -2.84
C HIS A 48 10.99 15.05 -1.80
N TYR A 49 10.74 13.82 -2.26
CA TYR A 49 10.54 12.64 -1.44
C TYR A 49 11.49 11.54 -1.91
N ILE A 50 12.52 11.27 -1.11
CA ILE A 50 13.64 10.42 -1.48
C ILE A 50 13.81 9.31 -0.46
N PHE A 51 14.07 8.10 -0.94
CA PHE A 51 14.52 7.00 -0.10
C PHE A 51 15.81 6.42 -0.66
N LYS A 52 16.78 6.24 0.24
CA LYS A 52 18.05 5.60 -0.04
C LYS A 52 18.18 4.34 0.80
N GLU A 53 18.77 3.31 0.23
CA GLU A 53 19.14 2.10 0.94
C GLU A 53 20.61 1.81 0.62
N ARG A 54 21.45 1.75 1.67
CA ARG A 54 22.90 1.49 1.55
C ARG A 54 23.61 2.48 0.59
N GLY A 55 23.23 3.76 0.64
CA GLY A 55 23.78 4.81 -0.22
C GLY A 55 23.16 4.92 -1.61
N GLU A 56 22.39 3.91 -2.04
CA GLU A 56 21.76 3.88 -3.37
C GLU A 56 20.33 4.43 -3.33
N ILE A 57 19.96 5.24 -4.33
CA ILE A 57 18.60 5.79 -4.44
C ILE A 57 17.66 4.67 -4.88
N VAL A 58 16.71 4.30 -4.01
CA VAL A 58 15.64 3.35 -4.32
C VAL A 58 14.53 4.07 -5.07
N TYR A 59 14.18 5.27 -4.64
CA TYR A 59 13.32 6.17 -5.39
C TYR A 59 13.60 7.64 -5.05
N GLU A 60 13.37 8.49 -6.04
CA GLU A 60 13.38 9.93 -5.94
C GLU A 60 12.18 10.47 -6.71
N LYS A 61 11.28 11.16 -6.01
CA LYS A 61 10.07 11.75 -6.59
C LYS A 61 9.99 13.21 -6.16
N SER A 62 9.48 14.08 -7.02
CA SER A 62 9.27 15.49 -6.67
C SER A 62 7.96 16.02 -7.26
N THR A 63 7.37 16.97 -6.54
CA THR A 63 6.12 17.62 -6.93
C THR A 63 5.99 18.97 -6.23
N SER A 64 5.25 19.90 -6.82
CA SER A 64 4.80 21.13 -6.16
C SER A 64 3.43 20.96 -5.48
N ASP A 65 2.76 19.81 -5.66
CA ASP A 65 1.44 19.52 -5.11
C ASP A 65 1.55 18.85 -3.72
N PHE A 66 0.94 19.48 -2.72
CA PHE A 66 0.88 18.99 -1.35
C PHE A 66 0.09 17.69 -1.21
N ASP A 67 -1.03 17.53 -1.93
CA ASP A 67 -1.84 16.32 -1.85
C ASP A 67 -1.07 15.13 -2.43
N GLU A 68 -0.36 15.35 -3.54
CA GLU A 68 0.39 14.29 -4.22
C GLU A 68 1.59 13.80 -3.39
N ILE A 69 2.36 14.69 -2.75
CA ILE A 69 3.46 14.23 -1.90
C ILE A 69 2.95 13.51 -0.65
N LEU A 70 1.86 13.99 -0.03
CA LEU A 70 1.24 13.29 1.09
C LEU A 70 0.69 11.93 0.66
N PHE A 71 0.11 11.85 -0.54
CA PHE A 71 -0.34 10.61 -1.14
C PHE A 71 0.82 9.60 -1.26
N TRP A 72 1.99 10.01 -1.75
CA TRP A 72 3.17 9.13 -1.83
C TRP A 72 3.64 8.67 -0.46
N ILE A 73 3.76 9.59 0.51
CA ILE A 73 4.20 9.27 1.87
C ILE A 73 3.25 8.24 2.51
N PHE A 74 1.94 8.47 2.41
CA PHE A 74 0.96 7.56 3.00
C PHE A 74 0.75 6.29 2.18
N GLU A 75 1.09 6.25 0.88
CA GLU A 75 1.17 5.00 0.12
C GLU A 75 2.18 4.05 0.77
N ASP A 76 3.41 4.54 1.01
CA ASP A 76 4.47 3.70 1.55
C ASP A 76 4.17 3.28 2.99
N ILE A 77 3.77 4.22 3.84
CA ILE A 77 3.44 3.94 5.25
C ILE A 77 2.29 2.93 5.36
N THR A 78 1.19 3.16 4.63
CA THR A 78 0.01 2.27 4.73
C THR A 78 0.29 0.90 4.12
N SER A 79 1.17 0.80 3.12
CA SER A 79 1.66 -0.48 2.59
C SER A 79 2.35 -1.28 3.69
N THR A 80 3.37 -0.71 4.34
CA THR A 80 4.10 -1.37 5.44
C THR A 80 3.16 -1.79 6.58
N LEU A 81 2.30 -0.88 7.05
CA LEU A 81 1.34 -1.19 8.11
C LEU A 81 0.38 -2.31 7.74
N SER A 82 0.06 -2.46 6.47
CA SER A 82 -0.89 -3.48 6.00
C SER A 82 -0.25 -4.85 5.84
N TYR A 83 1.02 -4.92 5.49
CA TYR A 83 1.79 -6.15 5.55
C TYR A 83 2.06 -6.58 7.00
N ASP A 84 2.39 -5.65 7.90
CA ASP A 84 2.49 -5.93 9.34
C ASP A 84 1.16 -6.47 9.91
N PHE A 85 0.03 -5.93 9.44
CA PHE A 85 -1.30 -6.41 9.81
C PHE A 85 -1.57 -7.80 9.24
N GLU A 86 -1.25 -8.04 7.97
CA GLU A 86 -1.39 -9.35 7.34
C GLU A 86 -0.61 -10.42 8.08
N LEU A 87 0.67 -10.19 8.40
CA LEU A 87 1.51 -11.15 9.10
C LEU A 87 0.93 -11.59 10.44
N LYS A 88 0.25 -10.69 11.15
CA LYS A 88 -0.40 -10.97 12.44
C LYS A 88 -1.77 -11.64 12.31
N ASN A 89 -2.40 -11.55 11.14
CA ASN A 89 -3.75 -12.06 10.87
C ASN A 89 -3.74 -13.08 9.73
N ARG A 90 -2.58 -13.69 9.47
CA ARG A 90 -2.35 -14.55 8.31
C ARG A 90 -3.30 -15.73 8.36
N ILE A 91 -3.91 -16.01 7.21
CA ILE A 91 -4.66 -17.23 6.96
C ILE A 91 -3.78 -18.08 6.06
N GLU A 92 -3.32 -19.22 6.58
CA GLU A 92 -2.49 -20.16 5.82
C GLU A 92 -3.20 -20.59 4.52
N ASP A 93 -2.42 -20.75 3.45
CA ASP A 93 -2.89 -21.07 2.11
C ASP A 93 -3.86 -20.03 1.47
N GLN A 94 -4.05 -18.85 2.07
CA GLN A 94 -4.72 -17.72 1.42
C GLN A 94 -3.69 -16.79 0.79
N ASP A 95 -4.02 -16.18 -0.35
CA ASP A 95 -3.20 -15.07 -0.87
C ASP A 95 -3.21 -13.90 0.10
N PHE A 96 -2.03 -13.62 0.68
CA PHE A 96 -1.79 -12.54 1.65
C PHE A 96 -2.29 -11.18 1.16
N ARG A 97 -2.31 -10.94 -0.16
CA ARG A 97 -2.78 -9.68 -0.77
C ARG A 97 -4.23 -9.41 -0.42
N ARG A 98 -5.07 -10.44 -0.21
CA ARG A 98 -6.48 -10.24 0.18
C ARG A 98 -6.58 -9.49 1.50
N ILE A 99 -5.73 -9.83 2.46
CA ILE A 99 -5.71 -9.20 3.79
C ILE A 99 -4.99 -7.84 3.72
N ALA A 100 -3.78 -7.82 3.16
CA ALA A 100 -2.97 -6.60 3.09
C ALA A 100 -3.64 -5.50 2.26
N PHE A 101 -4.16 -5.80 1.08
CA PHE A 101 -4.76 -4.78 0.21
C PHE A 101 -6.05 -4.21 0.80
N ASN A 102 -6.91 -5.07 1.37
CA ASN A 102 -8.12 -4.62 2.05
C ASN A 102 -7.80 -3.69 3.23
N HIS A 103 -6.79 -4.06 4.02
CA HIS A 103 -6.34 -3.23 5.14
C HIS A 103 -5.77 -1.89 4.66
N GLN A 104 -4.96 -1.88 3.61
CA GLN A 104 -4.39 -0.65 3.06
C GLN A 104 -5.49 0.28 2.53
N VAL A 105 -6.49 -0.24 1.82
CA VAL A 105 -7.65 0.53 1.34
C VAL A 105 -8.42 1.16 2.51
N LYS A 106 -8.63 0.41 3.61
CA LYS A 106 -9.29 0.93 4.82
C LYS A 106 -8.52 2.11 5.42
N LEU A 107 -7.20 1.96 5.62
CA LEU A 107 -6.36 3.04 6.15
C LEU A 107 -6.40 4.27 5.24
N ARG A 108 -6.24 4.05 3.93
CA ARG A 108 -6.19 5.11 2.93
C ARG A 108 -7.51 5.86 2.82
N THR A 109 -8.64 5.15 2.82
CA THR A 109 -9.98 5.74 2.82
C THR A 109 -10.26 6.56 4.08
N LYS A 110 -9.75 6.13 5.23
CA LYS A 110 -9.85 6.87 6.50
C LYS A 110 -9.10 8.19 6.47
N LEU A 111 -7.97 8.25 5.75
CA LEU A 111 -7.21 9.49 5.54
C LEU A 111 -7.89 10.39 4.51
N ASN A 112 -8.23 9.85 3.35
CA ASN A 112 -8.86 10.55 2.24
C ASN A 112 -9.57 9.55 1.30
N LYS A 113 -10.86 9.75 1.02
CA LYS A 113 -11.65 8.84 0.17
C LYS A 113 -11.08 8.68 -1.23
N VAL A 114 -10.63 9.77 -1.85
CA VAL A 114 -10.02 9.76 -3.19
C VAL A 114 -8.73 8.95 -3.18
N TRP A 115 -7.94 9.03 -2.11
CA TRP A 115 -6.75 8.21 -1.97
C TRP A 115 -7.07 6.73 -1.81
N GLY A 116 -8.16 6.38 -1.13
CA GLY A 116 -8.69 5.02 -1.04
C GLY A 116 -9.09 4.47 -2.42
N GLU A 117 -9.80 5.25 -3.22
CA GLU A 117 -10.18 4.88 -4.60
C GLU A 117 -8.95 4.69 -5.51
N ARG A 118 -7.96 5.58 -5.42
CA ARG A 118 -6.67 5.43 -6.11
C ARG A 118 -5.96 4.13 -5.70
N THR A 119 -6.00 3.77 -4.41
CA THR A 119 -5.43 2.52 -3.90
C THR A 119 -6.14 1.29 -4.48
N ILE A 120 -7.48 1.27 -4.50
CA ILE A 120 -8.26 0.17 -5.10
C ILE A 120 -7.86 -0.02 -6.56
N LYS A 121 -7.81 1.07 -7.35
CA LYS A 121 -7.41 1.02 -8.76
C LYS A 121 -5.99 0.47 -8.94
N LYS A 122 -5.05 0.86 -8.08
CA LYS A 122 -3.67 0.35 -8.09
C LYS A 122 -3.63 -1.15 -7.79
N HIS A 123 -4.34 -1.61 -6.76
CA HIS A 123 -4.39 -3.02 -6.38
C HIS A 123 -5.01 -3.90 -7.46
N ASN A 124 -6.11 -3.44 -8.09
CA ASN A 124 -6.73 -4.18 -9.18
C ASN A 124 -5.75 -4.40 -10.34
N LYS A 125 -4.99 -3.37 -10.73
CA LYS A 125 -3.94 -3.51 -11.75
C LYS A 125 -2.87 -4.55 -11.38
N ILE A 126 -2.49 -4.62 -10.11
CA ILE A 126 -1.51 -5.63 -9.63
C ILE A 126 -2.10 -7.03 -9.71
N ILE A 127 -3.37 -7.20 -9.34
CA ILE A 127 -4.07 -8.49 -9.40
C ILE A 127 -4.25 -8.94 -10.87
N GLU A 128 -4.59 -8.02 -11.77
CA GLU A 128 -4.73 -8.29 -13.20
C GLU A 128 -3.39 -8.67 -13.84
N ALA A 129 -2.30 -7.96 -13.49
CA ALA A 129 -0.97 -8.23 -14.03
C ALA A 129 -0.34 -9.52 -13.49
N ILE A 130 -0.64 -9.87 -12.23
CA ILE A 130 -0.14 -11.08 -11.58
C ILE A 130 -1.32 -11.81 -10.93
N PRO A 131 -2.09 -12.59 -11.73
CA PRO A 131 -3.18 -13.40 -11.24
C PRO A 131 -2.71 -14.34 -10.12
N LEU A 132 -3.54 -14.50 -9.09
CA LEU A 132 -3.25 -15.34 -7.93
C LEU A 132 -2.93 -16.78 -8.40
N MET A 133 -1.83 -17.40 -7.95
CA MET A 133 -1.58 -18.83 -8.18
C MET A 133 -2.28 -19.75 -7.16
N ILE A 134 -3.12 -19.19 -6.28
CA ILE A 134 -3.66 -19.92 -5.14
C ILE A 134 -5.13 -20.28 -5.38
N GLN A 135 -5.32 -21.28 -6.25
CA GLN A 135 -6.49 -22.15 -6.25
C GLN A 135 -6.12 -23.63 -6.40
N HIS A 136 -4.84 -24.01 -6.22
CA HIS A 136 -4.35 -25.37 -6.50
C HIS A 136 -3.75 -26.12 -5.32
N ARG A 137 -3.99 -25.70 -4.07
CA ARG A 137 -3.51 -26.46 -2.92
C ARG A 137 -4.54 -26.60 -1.81
N LYS A 138 -5.72 -27.04 -2.18
CA LYS A 138 -6.64 -27.87 -1.37
C LYS A 138 -7.77 -28.25 -2.30
N GLU A 139 -8.03 -29.56 -2.36
CA GLU A 139 -9.19 -30.20 -3.02
C GLU A 139 -9.03 -30.41 -4.55
N LEU A 140 -9.27 -31.57 -5.16
CA LEU A 140 -9.79 -32.88 -4.76
C LEU A 140 -9.36 -33.90 -5.83
N ASN A 141 -9.40 -35.18 -5.49
CA ASN A 141 -9.15 -36.29 -6.41
C ASN A 141 -9.97 -36.14 -7.69
N THR A 142 -9.43 -36.64 -8.80
CA THR A 142 -10.02 -36.65 -10.16
C THR A 142 -11.40 -37.32 -10.28
N VAL A 143 -11.98 -37.80 -9.18
CA VAL A 143 -13.29 -38.44 -9.10
C VAL A 143 -14.42 -37.42 -8.95
N ASP A 144 -14.17 -36.26 -8.31
CA ASP A 144 -15.25 -35.31 -7.98
C ASP A 144 -15.68 -34.39 -9.15
N ILE A 145 -14.81 -34.23 -10.17
CA ILE A 145 -15.13 -33.40 -11.35
C ILE A 145 -16.20 -34.06 -12.23
N LEU A 146 -16.27 -35.39 -12.25
CA LEU A 146 -17.27 -36.12 -13.05
C LEU A 146 -18.68 -36.06 -12.43
N GLU A 147 -18.80 -35.98 -11.11
CA GLU A 147 -20.11 -35.85 -10.45
C GLU A 147 -20.72 -34.45 -10.66
N ILE A 148 -19.90 -33.39 -10.66
CA ILE A 148 -20.35 -32.01 -10.89
C ILE A 148 -20.87 -31.83 -12.33
N PHE A 149 -20.21 -32.45 -13.32
CA PHE A 149 -20.66 -32.40 -14.72
C PHE A 149 -21.97 -33.17 -14.95
N ASN A 150 -22.22 -34.26 -14.23
CA ASN A 150 -23.48 -35.01 -14.35
C ASN A 150 -24.65 -34.30 -13.66
N TYR A 151 -24.43 -33.59 -12.55
CA TYR A 151 -25.50 -32.85 -11.86
C TYR A 151 -26.06 -31.69 -12.68
N GLN A 152 -25.24 -31.05 -13.53
CA GLN A 152 -25.69 -29.96 -14.40
C GLN A 152 -26.36 -30.45 -15.70
N LYS A 153 -26.08 -31.69 -16.13
CA LYS A 153 -26.71 -32.28 -17.32
C LYS A 153 -28.12 -32.82 -17.07
N MET A 154 -28.44 -33.19 -15.82
CA MET A 154 -29.76 -33.69 -15.40
C MET A 154 -30.81 -32.62 -15.11
N LYS A 155 -30.48 -31.31 -15.21
CA LYS A 155 -31.45 -30.21 -14.99
C LYS A 155 -31.81 -29.44 -16.27
N LEU A 156 -31.44 -29.96 -17.44
CA LEU A 156 -31.75 -29.36 -18.75
C LEU A 156 -32.42 -30.34 -19.73
N ILE A 157 -33.02 -31.43 -19.22
CA ILE A 157 -33.97 -32.28 -19.94
C ILE A 157 -35.13 -32.59 -19.01
#